data_AF-A0A5C8A8G0-F1
#
_entry.id   AF-A0A5C8A8G0-F1
#
_cell.length_a   1.000
_cell.length_b   1.000
_cell.length_c   1.000
_cell.angle_alpha   90.00
_cell.angle_beta   90.00
_cell.angle_gamma   90.00
#
_symmetry.space_group_name_H-M   'P 1'
#
loop_
_entity.id
_entity.type
_entity.pdbx_description
1 polymer ?
#
loop_
_entity_poly.entity_id
_entity_poly.type
_entity_poly.pdbx_seq_one_letter_code
_entity_poly.pdbx_strand_id
1 'polypeptide(L)'
;MLKAPDGSVATPLPGAWITFTPKSGSPLRLSRTTPFNKVVWAKVPAAPNSARSTAISLIMSRIYSYALRPRSLQRVWVNVEKGTSAPMSDQELIHRIALSLLKGIGPVHARNLVAYCGGVDPIFTDRRLKNTLEKVPGIGPKLVASITDRSVLQAAEKELAYLRAHRIRALFYLDSDYPRRLKQADDAPVILFVKGEADLDATHMVSIVGTRTPTEPGKRLCMDLVEGLKACQATIVSGLAYGIDIVAHRQALKNDLPTIGCVAHGLDRLYPSDHAATAKEMIEKGALVSELTSGSPFAPGNFPARNRVIAGLSDCTIVVESGPKGGSLITTDIASSYDREVFAFPGRPTDARSEGCNRLIQQNKAALITSAQDVITLMEWLPKKKKAPVQAALFTELLPDEQTLVDIIKAQGSAHIDELCVRSQWAQGKVAGLLLNMEFNGVIRSLPGKMYQVN
;
A
#
# COMPACT_ATOMS: atom_id res chain seq x y z
N MET A 1 31.54 2.89 -37.12
CA MET A 1 30.53 3.72 -37.82
C MET A 1 29.41 2.80 -38.30
N LEU A 2 28.19 2.95 -37.79
CA LEU A 2 27.00 2.24 -38.29
C LEU A 2 26.22 3.20 -39.19
N LYS A 3 25.98 2.81 -40.44
CA LYS A 3 25.21 3.57 -41.43
C LYS A 3 23.72 3.24 -41.29
N ALA A 4 22.86 4.27 -41.31
CA ALA A 4 21.42 4.09 -41.46
C ALA A 4 21.06 3.77 -42.94
N PRO A 5 19.90 3.15 -43.22
CA PRO A 5 19.48 2.79 -44.58
C PRO A 5 19.25 3.98 -45.53
N ASP A 6 19.24 5.21 -45.01
CA ASP A 6 19.08 6.46 -45.78
C ASP A 6 20.41 7.21 -46.01
N GLY A 7 21.54 6.64 -45.61
CA GLY A 7 22.88 7.17 -45.90
C GLY A 7 23.42 8.21 -44.92
N SER A 8 22.70 8.57 -43.86
CA SER A 8 23.21 9.47 -42.82
C SER A 8 24.24 8.78 -41.89
N VAL A 9 25.29 9.52 -41.50
CA VAL A 9 26.40 9.03 -40.65
C VAL A 9 26.28 9.65 -39.25
N ALA A 10 26.26 8.82 -38.20
CA ALA A 10 26.31 9.26 -36.81
C ALA A 10 27.54 8.68 -36.08
N THR A 11 28.26 9.55 -35.39
CA THR A 11 29.39 9.23 -34.49
C THR A 11 28.87 9.09 -33.06
N PRO A 12 29.17 8.00 -32.32
CA PRO A 12 28.66 7.84 -30.96
C PRO A 12 29.59 8.50 -29.94
N LEU A 13 29.01 9.26 -29.00
CA LEU A 13 29.59 9.57 -27.69
C LEU A 13 28.96 8.68 -26.61
N PRO A 14 29.65 8.38 -25.49
CA PRO A 14 29.16 7.45 -24.48
C PRO A 14 28.02 8.06 -23.67
N GLY A 15 26.87 7.36 -23.59
CA GLY A 15 25.77 7.70 -22.67
C GLY A 15 24.45 8.17 -23.28
N ALA A 16 24.26 8.15 -24.60
CA ALA A 16 23.05 8.66 -25.24
C ALA A 16 21.92 7.62 -25.41
N TRP A 17 20.70 8.03 -25.03
CA TRP A 17 19.44 7.33 -25.25
C TRP A 17 19.06 7.31 -26.74
N ILE A 18 18.55 6.20 -27.25
CA ILE A 18 17.98 6.12 -28.60
C ILE A 18 16.47 6.27 -28.48
N THR A 19 15.95 7.46 -28.79
CA THR A 19 14.52 7.74 -28.92
C THR A 19 14.06 7.48 -30.35
N PHE A 20 13.03 6.66 -30.53
CA PHE A 20 12.26 6.62 -31.77
C PHE A 20 10.92 7.31 -31.55
N THR A 21 10.71 8.45 -32.22
CA THR A 21 9.41 9.11 -32.33
C THR A 21 8.79 8.73 -33.68
N PRO A 22 7.66 8.00 -33.71
CA PRO A 22 6.97 7.75 -34.97
C PRO A 22 6.24 9.04 -35.38
N LYS A 23 6.45 9.48 -36.64
CA LYS A 23 5.49 10.38 -37.29
C LYS A 23 4.17 9.61 -37.44
N SER A 24 3.09 10.27 -37.04
CA SER A 24 1.69 9.82 -37.02
C SER A 24 1.34 8.56 -37.84
N GLY A 25 0.74 7.57 -37.16
CA GLY A 25 -0.17 6.61 -37.79
C GLY A 25 0.39 5.33 -38.42
N SER A 26 1.68 4.99 -38.24
CA SER A 26 2.25 3.75 -38.81
C SER A 26 2.61 2.70 -37.74
N PRO A 27 2.35 1.40 -37.95
CA PRO A 27 2.71 0.35 -36.98
C PRO A 27 4.23 0.12 -36.91
N LEU A 28 4.75 0.01 -35.68
CA LEU A 28 6.13 -0.40 -35.38
C LEU A 28 6.48 -1.73 -36.08
N ARG A 29 7.41 -1.68 -37.05
CA ARG A 29 8.07 -2.85 -37.64
C ARG A 29 9.40 -3.10 -36.92
N LEU A 30 9.50 -4.21 -36.19
CA LEU A 30 10.78 -4.74 -35.70
C LEU A 30 11.44 -5.54 -36.85
N SER A 31 12.66 -5.16 -37.24
CA SER A 31 13.41 -5.87 -38.30
C SER A 31 14.02 -7.18 -37.77
N ARG A 32 14.14 -8.18 -38.65
CA ARG A 32 14.54 -9.58 -38.35
C ARG A 32 16.01 -9.79 -37.96
N THR A 33 16.84 -8.75 -37.85
CA THR A 33 18.30 -8.91 -37.75
C THR A 33 18.90 -8.12 -36.59
N THR A 34 18.51 -8.43 -35.34
CA THR A 34 19.19 -7.92 -34.14
C THR A 34 19.63 -9.09 -33.25
N PRO A 35 20.91 -9.18 -32.83
CA PRO A 35 21.40 -10.33 -32.07
C PRO A 35 20.76 -10.43 -30.67
N PHE A 36 20.58 -11.69 -30.24
CA PHE A 36 20.03 -12.13 -28.97
C PHE A 36 20.89 -11.66 -27.78
N ASN A 37 20.57 -10.50 -27.18
CA ASN A 37 20.86 -10.14 -25.77
C ASN A 37 20.49 -8.69 -25.47
N LYS A 38 19.22 -8.28 -25.63
CA LYS A 38 18.78 -6.95 -25.20
C LYS A 38 17.45 -6.98 -24.45
N VAL A 39 17.46 -6.34 -23.28
CA VAL A 39 16.29 -5.94 -22.50
C VAL A 39 15.37 -5.10 -23.39
N VAL A 40 14.11 -5.50 -23.51
CA VAL A 40 13.09 -4.74 -24.25
C VAL A 40 12.45 -3.73 -23.31
N TRP A 41 12.76 -2.45 -23.52
CA TRP A 41 12.12 -1.34 -22.82
C TRP A 41 11.00 -0.76 -23.69
N ALA A 42 9.76 -0.77 -23.18
CA ALA A 42 8.60 -0.22 -23.90
C ALA A 42 8.05 1.00 -23.14
N LYS A 43 7.99 2.15 -23.81
CA LYS A 43 7.38 3.38 -23.29
C LYS A 43 5.91 3.42 -23.71
N VAL A 44 4.98 3.38 -22.75
CA VAL A 44 3.54 3.54 -23.03
C VAL A 44 3.23 5.03 -23.10
N PRO A 45 2.62 5.55 -24.18
CA PRO A 45 2.25 6.96 -24.27
C PRO A 45 1.23 7.33 -23.18
N ALA A 46 1.29 8.58 -22.71
CA ALA A 46 0.26 9.14 -21.84
C ALA A 46 -1.05 9.26 -22.65
N ALA A 47 -2.02 8.38 -22.37
CA ALA A 47 -3.31 8.32 -23.05
C ALA A 47 -4.40 7.92 -22.04
N PRO A 48 -5.68 8.27 -22.29
CA PRO A 48 -6.81 7.92 -21.41
C PRO A 48 -6.90 6.40 -21.15
N ASN A 49 -7.45 6.01 -20.00
CA ASN A 49 -7.41 4.64 -19.47
C ASN A 49 -7.86 3.55 -20.46
N SER A 50 -8.82 3.83 -21.34
CA SER A 50 -9.27 2.91 -22.39
C SER A 50 -8.22 2.64 -23.47
N ALA A 51 -7.50 3.68 -23.91
CA ALA A 51 -6.40 3.57 -24.87
C ALA A 51 -5.16 2.92 -24.24
N ARG A 52 -4.93 3.16 -22.94
CA ARG A 52 -3.83 2.58 -22.15
C ARG A 52 -4.01 1.08 -21.95
N SER A 53 -5.22 0.64 -21.60
CA SER A 53 -5.61 -0.78 -21.52
C SER A 53 -5.41 -1.51 -22.86
N THR A 54 -5.85 -0.88 -23.95
CA THR A 54 -5.70 -1.43 -25.31
C THR A 54 -4.24 -1.54 -25.72
N ALA A 55 -3.42 -0.53 -25.43
CA ALA A 55 -1.99 -0.53 -25.70
C ALA A 55 -1.23 -1.60 -24.88
N ILE A 56 -1.56 -1.75 -23.59
CA ILE A 56 -0.99 -2.80 -22.73
C ILE A 56 -1.40 -4.18 -23.23
N SER A 57 -2.67 -4.38 -23.61
CA SER A 57 -3.15 -5.64 -24.18
C SER A 57 -2.46 -6.00 -25.51
N LEU A 58 -2.23 -5.02 -26.39
CA LEU A 58 -1.51 -5.22 -27.65
C LEU A 58 -0.02 -5.55 -27.44
N ILE A 59 0.62 -4.88 -26.47
CA ILE A 59 2.02 -5.13 -26.10
C ILE A 59 2.13 -6.53 -25.49
N MET A 60 1.23 -6.88 -24.56
CA MET A 60 1.19 -8.22 -23.94
C MET A 60 0.90 -9.32 -24.96
N SER A 61 -0.03 -9.15 -25.90
CA SER A 61 -0.32 -10.18 -26.92
C SER A 61 0.83 -10.37 -27.91
N ARG A 62 1.59 -9.31 -28.22
CA ARG A 62 2.81 -9.40 -29.02
C ARG A 62 3.97 -10.04 -28.25
N ILE A 63 4.11 -9.80 -26.95
CA ILE A 63 5.09 -10.49 -26.11
C ILE A 63 4.71 -11.98 -25.97
N TYR A 64 3.44 -12.29 -25.76
CA TYR A 64 2.93 -13.66 -25.62
C TYR A 64 3.09 -14.47 -26.92
N SER A 65 2.82 -13.86 -28.08
CA SER A 65 3.04 -14.52 -29.39
C SER A 65 4.53 -14.73 -29.72
N TYR A 66 5.44 -13.94 -29.14
CA TYR A 66 6.87 -14.15 -29.23
C TYR A 66 7.41 -15.19 -28.23
N ALA A 67 6.80 -15.33 -27.05
CA ALA A 67 7.23 -16.23 -25.98
C ALA A 67 6.82 -17.71 -26.17
N LEU A 68 5.92 -18.02 -27.12
CA LEU A 68 5.44 -19.38 -27.39
C LEU A 68 6.41 -20.26 -28.22
N ARG A 69 7.69 -19.91 -28.31
CA ARG A 69 8.72 -20.79 -28.90
C ARG A 69 9.55 -21.47 -27.80
N PRO A 70 9.71 -22.80 -27.84
CA PRO A 70 10.34 -23.54 -26.76
C PRO A 70 11.86 -23.35 -26.82
N ARG A 71 12.39 -22.41 -26.03
CA ARG A 71 13.75 -22.41 -25.45
C ARG A 71 13.93 -21.16 -24.57
N SER A 72 14.29 -21.40 -23.31
CA SER A 72 14.69 -20.44 -22.26
C SER A 72 13.65 -19.38 -21.82
N LEU A 73 13.07 -19.59 -20.63
CA LEU A 73 12.33 -18.59 -19.87
C LEU A 73 13.23 -17.38 -19.58
N GLN A 74 12.91 -16.20 -20.14
CA GLN A 74 13.47 -14.93 -19.72
C GLN A 74 12.42 -14.14 -18.93
N ARG A 75 12.78 -13.64 -17.74
CA ARG A 75 11.98 -12.69 -16.95
C ARG A 75 11.87 -11.37 -17.72
N VAL A 76 10.65 -11.00 -18.08
CA VAL A 76 10.34 -9.68 -18.65
C VAL A 76 9.97 -8.73 -17.50
N TRP A 77 10.73 -7.66 -17.33
CA TRP A 77 10.42 -6.59 -16.38
C TRP A 77 9.70 -5.48 -17.13
N VAL A 78 8.42 -5.24 -16.81
CA VAL A 78 7.69 -4.07 -17.29
C VAL A 78 7.71 -3.04 -16.18
N ASN A 79 8.57 -2.03 -16.30
CA ASN A 79 8.55 -0.89 -15.40
C ASN A 79 7.49 0.09 -15.91
N VAL A 80 6.33 0.10 -15.26
CA VAL A 80 5.33 1.16 -15.48
C VAL A 80 5.76 2.32 -14.61
N GLU A 81 6.52 3.27 -15.17
CA GLU A 81 6.72 4.56 -14.51
C GLU A 81 5.34 5.11 -14.14
N LYS A 82 5.20 5.59 -12.89
CA LYS A 82 4.04 6.37 -12.42
C LYS A 82 3.95 7.62 -13.30
N GLY A 83 3.35 7.48 -14.48
CA GLY A 83 2.96 8.62 -15.27
C GLY A 83 1.96 9.38 -14.42
N THR A 84 2.34 10.61 -14.03
CA THR A 84 1.43 11.62 -13.53
C THR A 84 0.17 11.55 -14.39
N SER A 85 -0.94 11.15 -13.78
CA SER A 85 -2.24 11.22 -14.43
C SER A 85 -2.40 12.63 -14.99
N ALA A 86 -2.97 12.75 -16.19
CA ALA A 86 -3.42 14.04 -16.67
C ALA A 86 -4.25 14.72 -15.56
N PRO A 87 -4.12 16.03 -15.34
CA PRO A 87 -4.90 16.72 -14.32
C PRO A 87 -6.37 16.39 -14.55
N MET A 88 -6.97 15.77 -13.54
CA MET A 88 -8.34 15.29 -13.58
C MET A 88 -9.28 16.46 -13.85
N SER A 89 -10.29 16.25 -14.70
CA SER A 89 -11.21 17.33 -15.02
C SER A 89 -12.07 17.70 -13.81
N ASP A 90 -12.45 18.97 -13.72
CA ASP A 90 -13.37 19.46 -12.68
C ASP A 90 -14.66 18.66 -12.66
N GLN A 91 -15.15 18.25 -13.84
CA GLN A 91 -16.36 17.47 -13.99
C GLN A 91 -16.25 16.09 -13.32
N GLU A 92 -15.12 15.39 -13.49
CA GLU A 92 -14.87 14.09 -12.84
C GLU A 92 -14.81 14.24 -11.32
N LEU A 93 -14.19 15.31 -10.81
CA LEU A 93 -14.17 15.61 -9.37
C LEU A 93 -15.58 15.90 -8.83
N ILE A 94 -16.37 16.70 -9.54
CA ILE A 94 -17.76 17.01 -9.16
C ILE A 94 -18.56 15.72 -9.06
N HIS A 95 -18.47 14.82 -10.04
CA HIS A 95 -19.18 13.54 -10.00
C HIS A 95 -18.74 12.65 -8.82
N ARG A 96 -17.44 12.62 -8.50
CA ARG A 96 -16.91 11.87 -7.34
C ARG A 96 -17.42 12.42 -6.00
N ILE A 97 -17.44 13.74 -5.86
CA ILE A 97 -18.00 14.40 -4.66
C ILE A 97 -19.51 14.17 -4.60
N ALA A 98 -20.22 14.29 -5.72
CA ALA A 98 -21.65 14.04 -5.80
C ALA A 98 -22.03 12.62 -5.37
N LEU A 99 -21.21 11.62 -5.71
CA LEU A 99 -21.39 10.24 -5.26
C LEU A 99 -21.38 10.12 -3.73
N SER A 100 -20.52 10.85 -3.02
CA SER A 100 -20.50 10.86 -1.55
C SER A 100 -21.68 11.61 -0.90
N LEU A 101 -22.38 12.46 -1.66
CA LEU A 101 -23.52 13.24 -1.18
C LEU A 101 -24.86 12.51 -1.35
N LEU A 102 -24.88 11.34 -2.01
CA LEU A 102 -26.10 10.58 -2.24
C LEU A 102 -26.67 10.02 -0.91
N LYS A 103 -27.88 10.44 -0.56
CA LYS A 103 -28.53 10.07 0.70
C LYS A 103 -28.84 8.58 0.73
N GLY A 104 -28.48 7.93 1.84
CA GLY A 104 -28.72 6.50 2.05
C GLY A 104 -27.76 5.57 1.30
N ILE A 105 -26.78 6.12 0.57
CA ILE A 105 -25.76 5.33 -0.12
C ILE A 105 -24.48 5.34 0.70
N GLY A 106 -24.28 4.27 1.46
CA GLY A 106 -23.03 4.03 2.16
C GLY A 106 -21.89 3.62 1.22
N PRO A 107 -20.66 3.52 1.74
CA PRO A 107 -19.46 3.23 0.96
C PRO A 107 -19.55 1.91 0.18
N VAL A 108 -20.12 0.85 0.78
CA VAL A 108 -20.31 -0.45 0.13
C VAL A 108 -21.23 -0.34 -1.10
N HIS A 109 -22.40 0.29 -0.95
CA HIS A 109 -23.33 0.50 -2.07
C HIS A 109 -22.75 1.42 -3.13
N ALA A 110 -21.99 2.45 -2.75
CA ALA A 110 -21.34 3.35 -3.69
C ALA A 110 -20.25 2.64 -4.52
N ARG A 111 -19.46 1.74 -3.93
CA ARG A 111 -18.49 0.91 -4.68
C ARG A 111 -19.20 -0.03 -5.66
N ASN A 112 -20.29 -0.67 -5.22
CA ASN A 112 -21.11 -1.51 -6.09
C ASN A 112 -21.69 -0.69 -7.26
N LEU A 113 -22.21 0.51 -7.00
CA LEU A 113 -22.70 1.42 -8.04
C LEU A 113 -21.65 1.72 -9.09
N VAL A 114 -20.45 2.13 -8.66
CA VAL A 114 -19.35 2.46 -9.58
C VAL A 114 -18.93 1.23 -10.40
N ALA A 115 -18.86 0.05 -9.77
CA ALA A 115 -18.49 -1.18 -10.46
C ALA A 115 -19.51 -1.58 -11.54
N TYR A 116 -20.82 -1.57 -11.21
CA TYR A 116 -21.88 -1.96 -12.15
C TYR A 116 -22.14 -0.91 -13.23
N CYS A 117 -21.95 0.37 -12.93
CA CYS A 117 -22.12 1.46 -13.91
C CYS A 117 -20.87 1.69 -14.77
N GLY A 118 -19.75 1.00 -14.50
CA GLY A 118 -18.51 1.14 -15.26
C GLY A 118 -17.77 2.46 -15.03
N GLY A 119 -18.00 3.12 -13.90
CA GLY A 119 -17.40 4.42 -13.56
C GLY A 119 -18.34 5.32 -12.76
N VAL A 120 -17.86 6.50 -12.38
CA VAL A 120 -18.66 7.49 -11.65
C VAL A 120 -19.48 8.35 -12.61
N ASP A 121 -18.90 8.78 -13.73
CA ASP A 121 -19.58 9.67 -14.69
C ASP A 121 -20.89 9.10 -15.25
N PRO A 122 -20.98 7.79 -15.59
CA PRO A 122 -22.24 7.20 -16.07
C PRO A 122 -23.38 7.31 -15.06
N ILE A 123 -23.08 7.31 -13.75
CA ILE A 123 -24.08 7.48 -12.68
C ILE A 123 -24.79 8.83 -12.83
N PHE A 124 -24.10 9.86 -13.33
CA PHE A 124 -24.67 11.19 -13.49
C PHE A 124 -24.95 11.57 -14.95
N THR A 125 -24.55 10.81 -15.95
CA THR A 125 -24.73 11.21 -17.36
C THR A 125 -25.64 10.26 -18.13
N ASP A 126 -25.73 9.00 -17.72
CA ASP A 126 -26.48 8.00 -18.47
C ASP A 126 -28.00 8.18 -18.32
N ARG A 127 -28.68 8.27 -19.47
CA ARG A 127 -30.15 8.34 -19.55
C ARG A 127 -30.82 7.00 -19.21
N ARG A 128 -30.09 5.88 -19.32
CA ARG A 128 -30.56 4.51 -19.03
C ARG A 128 -30.23 4.05 -17.62
N LEU A 129 -29.68 4.92 -16.78
CA LEU A 129 -29.25 4.61 -15.41
C LEU A 129 -30.28 3.81 -14.62
N LYS A 130 -31.57 4.17 -14.68
CA LYS A 130 -32.64 3.49 -13.94
C LYS A 130 -32.67 1.98 -14.22
N ASN A 131 -32.48 1.56 -15.47
CA ASN A 131 -32.47 0.14 -15.86
C ASN A 131 -31.22 -0.60 -15.36
N THR A 132 -30.11 0.11 -15.19
CA THR A 132 -28.87 -0.43 -14.62
C THR A 132 -28.99 -0.57 -13.10
N LEU A 133 -29.62 0.40 -12.43
CA LEU A 133 -29.79 0.42 -10.97
C LEU A 133 -30.61 -0.75 -10.45
N GLU A 134 -31.62 -1.22 -11.20
CA GLU A 134 -32.41 -2.41 -10.85
C GLU A 134 -31.57 -3.69 -10.77
N LYS A 135 -30.41 -3.72 -11.42
CA LYS A 135 -29.49 -4.87 -11.41
C LYS A 135 -28.45 -4.80 -10.29
N VAL A 136 -28.35 -3.67 -9.58
CA VAL A 136 -27.34 -3.48 -8.53
C VAL A 136 -27.85 -4.07 -7.21
N PRO A 137 -27.10 -4.99 -6.59
CA PRO A 137 -27.50 -5.58 -5.31
C PRO A 137 -27.68 -4.52 -4.21
N GLY A 138 -28.77 -4.61 -3.45
CA GLY A 138 -29.05 -3.72 -2.32
C GLY A 138 -29.68 -2.38 -2.67
N ILE A 139 -29.93 -2.09 -3.95
CA ILE A 139 -30.51 -0.81 -4.38
C ILE A 139 -32.02 -0.96 -4.59
N GLY A 140 -32.78 -0.61 -3.56
CA GLY A 140 -34.24 -0.55 -3.64
C GLY A 140 -34.78 0.75 -4.28
N PRO A 141 -36.09 0.85 -4.54
CA PRO A 141 -36.72 2.00 -5.21
C PRO A 141 -36.45 3.36 -4.52
N LYS A 142 -36.34 3.37 -3.19
CA LYS A 142 -36.00 4.57 -2.40
C LYS A 142 -34.60 5.09 -2.71
N LEU A 143 -33.63 4.18 -2.89
CA LEU A 143 -32.25 4.56 -3.23
C LEU A 143 -32.16 5.00 -4.69
N VAL A 144 -32.90 4.37 -5.60
CA VAL A 144 -33.01 4.82 -7.00
C VAL A 144 -33.42 6.28 -7.09
N ALA A 145 -34.46 6.68 -6.33
CA ALA A 145 -34.90 8.08 -6.29
C ALA A 145 -33.78 9.02 -5.84
N SER A 146 -33.03 8.65 -4.79
CA SER A 146 -31.90 9.45 -4.30
C SER A 146 -30.74 9.53 -5.31
N ILE A 147 -30.45 8.45 -6.05
CA ILE A 147 -29.37 8.43 -7.06
C ILE A 147 -29.72 9.34 -8.23
N THR A 148 -31.01 9.37 -8.62
CA THR A 148 -31.47 10.19 -9.75
C THR A 148 -31.65 11.67 -9.42
N ASP A 149 -31.53 12.05 -8.14
CA ASP A 149 -31.60 13.44 -7.72
C ASP A 149 -30.39 14.22 -8.28
N ARG A 150 -30.67 15.24 -9.10
CA ARG A 150 -29.64 16.06 -9.74
C ARG A 150 -29.17 17.24 -8.89
N SER A 151 -29.90 17.58 -7.83
CA SER A 151 -29.55 18.68 -6.93
C SER A 151 -28.18 18.47 -6.25
N VAL A 152 -27.75 17.21 -6.10
CA VAL A 152 -26.44 16.85 -5.54
C VAL A 152 -25.25 17.35 -6.37
N LEU A 153 -25.42 17.57 -7.69
CA LEU A 153 -24.37 18.11 -8.56
C LEU A 153 -24.05 19.56 -8.20
N GLN A 154 -25.08 20.38 -7.95
CA GLN A 154 -24.90 21.77 -7.52
C GLN A 154 -24.24 21.85 -6.14
N ALA A 155 -24.58 20.92 -5.24
CA ALA A 155 -23.92 20.82 -3.94
C ALA A 155 -22.44 20.41 -4.08
N ALA A 156 -22.14 19.47 -4.97
CA ALA A 156 -20.78 19.04 -5.26
C ALA A 156 -19.91 20.13 -5.91
N GLU A 157 -20.49 20.96 -6.79
CA GLU A 157 -19.80 22.14 -7.36
C GLU A 157 -19.41 23.15 -6.27
N LYS A 158 -20.34 23.44 -5.34
CA LYS A 158 -20.06 24.31 -4.18
C LYS A 158 -18.97 23.74 -3.29
N GLU A 159 -19.02 22.44 -3.04
CA GLU A 159 -17.99 21.75 -2.26
C GLU A 159 -16.63 21.82 -2.95
N LEU A 160 -16.55 21.55 -4.26
CA LEU A 160 -15.29 21.65 -5.01
C LEU A 160 -14.68 23.06 -4.91
N ALA A 161 -15.52 24.11 -5.02
CA ALA A 161 -15.08 25.48 -4.84
C ALA A 161 -14.52 25.73 -3.42
N TYR A 162 -15.18 25.18 -2.38
CA TYR A 162 -14.72 25.25 -1.01
C TYR A 162 -13.37 24.55 -0.81
N LEU A 163 -13.23 23.32 -1.32
CA LEU A 163 -12.01 22.52 -1.20
C LEU A 163 -10.81 23.25 -1.81
N ARG A 164 -10.99 23.88 -2.97
CA ARG A 164 -9.95 24.69 -3.63
C ARG A 164 -9.57 25.91 -2.82
N ALA A 165 -10.56 26.67 -2.35
CA ALA A 165 -10.33 27.88 -1.55
C ALA A 165 -9.54 27.59 -0.26
N HIS A 166 -9.69 26.40 0.31
CA HIS A 166 -9.07 26.00 1.58
C HIS A 166 -7.90 25.03 1.43
N ARG A 167 -7.45 24.75 0.20
CA ARG A 167 -6.37 23.81 -0.12
C ARG A 167 -6.59 22.41 0.48
N ILE A 168 -7.82 21.91 0.35
CA ILE A 168 -8.21 20.58 0.80
C ILE A 168 -8.14 19.64 -0.40
N ARG A 169 -7.41 18.53 -0.24
CA ARG A 169 -7.33 17.46 -1.23
C ARG A 169 -8.51 16.52 -1.05
N ALA A 170 -9.07 16.03 -2.14
CA ALA A 170 -10.12 15.02 -2.13
C ALA A 170 -9.59 13.75 -2.81
N LEU A 171 -9.37 12.71 -2.03
CA LEU A 171 -8.82 11.44 -2.50
C LEU A 171 -9.95 10.46 -2.76
N PHE A 172 -10.10 9.97 -3.99
CA PHE A 172 -11.12 8.99 -4.32
C PHE A 172 -10.55 7.57 -4.25
N TYR A 173 -11.33 6.59 -3.81
CA TYR A 173 -10.82 5.23 -3.54
C TYR A 173 -10.19 4.49 -4.74
N LEU A 174 -10.45 4.94 -5.97
CA LEU A 174 -9.80 4.42 -7.18
C LEU A 174 -8.51 5.15 -7.56
N ASP A 175 -8.18 6.25 -6.89
CA ASP A 175 -6.96 7.01 -7.13
C ASP A 175 -5.73 6.29 -6.54
N SER A 176 -4.56 6.60 -7.11
CA SER A 176 -3.29 5.98 -6.72
C SER A 176 -2.71 6.53 -5.41
N ASP A 177 -3.19 7.70 -4.98
CA ASP A 177 -2.81 8.39 -3.75
C ASP A 177 -3.79 8.14 -2.60
N TYR A 178 -4.88 7.39 -2.84
CA TYR A 178 -5.77 6.95 -1.78
C TYR A 178 -5.06 5.92 -0.87
N PRO A 179 -5.14 6.06 0.46
CA PRO A 179 -4.36 5.22 1.38
C PRO A 179 -4.63 3.73 1.18
N ARG A 180 -3.58 2.96 0.88
CA ARG A 180 -3.67 1.52 0.58
C ARG A 180 -4.28 0.75 1.73
N ARG A 181 -3.90 1.07 2.97
CA ARG A 181 -4.42 0.39 4.18
C ARG A 181 -5.92 0.61 4.35
N LEU A 182 -6.36 1.86 4.15
CA LEU A 182 -7.77 2.22 4.27
C LEU A 182 -8.56 1.57 3.13
N LYS A 183 -8.03 1.55 1.91
CA LYS A 183 -8.68 0.93 0.74
C LYS A 183 -9.04 -0.54 0.95
N GLN A 184 -8.25 -1.26 1.75
CA GLN A 184 -8.49 -2.67 2.07
C GLN A 184 -9.71 -2.89 2.98
N ALA A 185 -10.17 -1.86 3.71
CA ALA A 185 -11.40 -1.96 4.49
C ALA A 185 -12.63 -2.00 3.56
N ASP A 186 -13.54 -2.93 3.84
CA ASP A 186 -14.76 -3.15 3.04
C ASP A 186 -15.66 -1.92 3.02
N ASP A 187 -15.73 -1.22 4.14
CA ASP A 187 -16.53 -0.03 4.35
C ASP A 187 -15.73 1.27 4.17
N ALA A 188 -14.47 1.26 3.70
CA ALA A 188 -13.68 2.48 3.59
C ALA A 188 -14.34 3.58 2.73
N PRO A 189 -14.17 4.86 3.10
CA PRO A 189 -14.93 5.94 2.50
C PRO A 189 -14.61 6.09 1.02
N VAL A 190 -15.62 6.39 0.21
CA VAL A 190 -15.49 6.58 -1.24
C VAL A 190 -14.57 7.75 -1.56
N ILE A 191 -14.67 8.81 -0.76
CA ILE A 191 -13.84 10.00 -0.84
C ILE A 191 -13.30 10.33 0.55
N LEU A 192 -12.03 10.72 0.62
CA LEU A 192 -11.38 11.18 1.84
C LEU A 192 -10.88 12.60 1.61
N PHE A 193 -11.38 13.55 2.41
CA PHE A 193 -10.94 14.93 2.40
C PHE A 193 -9.74 15.10 3.34
N VAL A 194 -8.69 15.76 2.86
CA VAL A 194 -7.40 15.86 3.54
C VAL A 194 -6.94 17.31 3.53
N LYS A 195 -6.69 17.86 4.71
CA LYS A 195 -6.12 19.20 4.90
C LYS A 195 -4.76 19.07 5.59
N GLY A 196 -3.69 19.46 4.89
CA GLY A 196 -2.30 19.27 5.31
C GLY A 196 -1.53 18.35 4.37
N GLU A 197 -0.23 18.22 4.65
CA GLU A 197 0.75 17.60 3.75
C GLU A 197 1.22 16.21 4.22
N ALA A 198 0.54 15.59 5.20
CA ALA A 198 0.92 14.24 5.65
C ALA A 198 0.91 13.21 4.51
N ASP A 199 1.90 12.30 4.59
CA ASP A 199 1.84 11.00 3.92
C ASP A 199 0.85 10.11 4.67
N LEU A 200 -0.28 9.82 4.03
CA LEU A 200 -1.33 8.96 4.58
C LEU A 200 -1.03 7.46 4.41
N ASP A 201 0.09 7.11 3.79
CA ASP A 201 0.54 5.74 3.55
C ASP A 201 1.97 5.50 4.08
N ALA A 202 2.38 6.27 5.09
CA ALA A 202 3.69 6.18 5.72
C ALA A 202 4.07 4.74 6.12
N THR A 203 5.37 4.46 6.20
CA THR A 203 5.89 3.10 6.47
C THR A 203 5.33 2.49 7.75
N HIS A 204 5.18 3.30 8.80
CA HIS A 204 4.65 2.88 10.11
C HIS A 204 3.57 3.86 10.55
N MET A 205 2.36 3.37 10.76
CA MET A 205 1.21 4.16 11.18
C MET A 205 0.56 3.52 12.40
N VAL A 206 0.47 4.26 13.50
CA VAL A 206 -0.06 3.76 14.77
C VAL A 206 -1.25 4.60 15.15
N SER A 207 -2.42 3.96 15.35
CA SER A 207 -3.53 4.67 15.99
C SER A 207 -3.44 4.57 17.51
N ILE A 208 -3.62 5.70 18.18
CA ILE A 208 -3.62 5.75 19.65
C ILE A 208 -4.97 6.30 20.09
N VAL A 209 -5.72 5.52 20.86
CA VAL A 209 -7.07 5.85 21.31
C VAL A 209 -7.25 5.59 22.80
N GLY A 210 -8.26 6.22 23.40
CA GLY A 210 -8.62 5.91 24.77
C GLY A 210 -9.74 6.78 25.32
N THR A 211 -9.84 6.78 26.65
CA THR A 211 -10.83 7.53 27.41
C THR A 211 -10.69 9.05 27.19
N ARG A 212 -11.83 9.75 27.19
CA ARG A 212 -11.89 11.21 27.12
C ARG A 212 -11.43 11.91 28.41
N THR A 213 -11.36 11.16 29.50
CA THR A 213 -10.96 11.63 30.83
C THR A 213 -9.90 10.68 31.39
N PRO A 214 -8.66 10.73 30.85
CA PRO A 214 -7.58 9.85 31.28
C PRO A 214 -7.06 10.24 32.65
N THR A 215 -6.53 9.26 33.36
CA THR A 215 -5.80 9.50 34.61
C THR A 215 -4.45 10.16 34.31
N GLU A 216 -3.83 10.78 35.32
CA GLU A 216 -2.50 11.37 35.13
C GLU A 216 -1.44 10.30 34.77
N PRO A 217 -1.43 9.11 35.39
CA PRO A 217 -0.63 7.98 34.90
C PRO A 217 -0.95 7.59 33.45
N GLY A 218 -2.23 7.52 33.07
CA GLY A 218 -2.63 7.22 31.69
C GLY A 218 -2.12 8.24 30.66
N LYS A 219 -2.10 9.53 31.01
CA LYS A 219 -1.47 10.55 30.16
C LYS A 219 0.04 10.34 30.03
N ARG A 220 0.73 10.01 31.12
CA ARG A 220 2.18 9.72 31.10
C ARG A 220 2.49 8.50 30.23
N LEU A 221 1.74 7.42 30.39
CA LEU A 221 1.87 6.23 29.53
C LEU A 221 1.70 6.58 28.04
N CYS A 222 0.71 7.40 27.70
CA CYS A 222 0.52 7.88 26.33
C CYS A 222 1.72 8.73 25.85
N MET A 223 2.26 9.60 26.71
CA MET A 223 3.41 10.42 26.37
C MET A 223 4.68 9.59 26.13
N ASP A 224 4.96 8.64 27.03
CA ASP A 224 6.12 7.74 26.95
C ASP A 224 6.01 6.80 25.73
N LEU A 225 4.80 6.32 25.43
CA LEU A 225 4.50 5.53 24.24
C LEU A 225 4.86 6.31 22.96
N VAL A 226 4.34 7.53 22.81
CA VAL A 226 4.57 8.34 21.61
C VAL A 226 6.04 8.72 21.48
N GLU A 227 6.71 9.04 22.57
CA GLU A 227 8.15 9.32 22.58
C GLU A 227 8.96 8.09 22.11
N GLY A 228 8.65 6.90 22.63
CA GLY A 228 9.35 5.68 22.22
C GLY A 228 9.13 5.28 20.76
N LEU A 229 7.97 5.60 20.19
CA LEU A 229 7.67 5.39 18.76
C LEU A 229 8.52 6.27 17.82
N LYS A 230 9.26 7.26 18.36
CA LYS A 230 10.23 8.03 17.59
C LYS A 230 11.34 7.19 16.99
N ALA A 231 11.70 6.08 17.64
CA ALA A 231 12.75 5.17 17.19
C ALA A 231 12.47 4.58 15.79
N CYS A 232 11.20 4.48 15.40
CA CYS A 232 10.78 3.99 14.09
C CYS A 232 10.09 5.08 13.23
N GLN A 233 10.05 6.34 13.67
CA GLN A 233 9.39 7.45 12.95
C GLN A 233 7.92 7.15 12.62
N ALA A 234 7.19 6.54 13.55
CA ALA A 234 5.78 6.22 13.33
C ALA A 234 4.91 7.48 13.21
N THR A 235 3.98 7.44 12.26
CA THR A 235 2.93 8.46 12.12
C THR A 235 1.80 8.17 13.10
N ILE A 236 1.44 9.15 13.93
CA ILE A 236 0.41 8.99 14.96
C ILE A 236 -0.96 9.36 14.39
N VAL A 237 -1.88 8.41 14.35
CA VAL A 237 -3.26 8.60 13.91
C VAL A 237 -4.17 8.63 15.13
N SER A 238 -5.02 9.65 15.27
CA SER A 238 -6.01 9.67 16.33
C SER A 238 -7.17 10.59 15.98
N GLY A 239 -8.09 10.78 16.92
CA GLY A 239 -9.37 11.39 16.69
C GLY A 239 -9.53 12.85 17.05
N LEU A 240 -8.46 13.48 17.54
CA LEU A 240 -8.51 14.84 18.08
C LEU A 240 -9.56 15.04 19.20
N ALA A 241 -10.07 13.96 19.80
CA ALA A 241 -11.03 14.05 20.91
C ALA A 241 -10.34 14.51 22.20
N TYR A 242 -11.13 14.86 23.21
CA TYR A 242 -10.61 15.05 24.56
C TYR A 242 -9.92 13.78 25.08
N GLY A 243 -9.00 13.94 26.02
CA GLY A 243 -8.33 12.83 26.69
C GLY A 243 -7.12 12.28 25.94
N ILE A 244 -7.07 10.95 25.75
CA ILE A 244 -5.88 10.28 25.18
C ILE A 244 -5.55 10.78 23.78
N ASP A 245 -6.54 11.00 22.92
CA ASP A 245 -6.35 11.44 21.53
C ASP A 245 -5.53 12.75 21.44
N ILE A 246 -5.96 13.79 22.16
CA ILE A 246 -5.25 15.08 22.13
C ILE A 246 -3.87 15.00 22.81
N VAL A 247 -3.70 14.14 23.82
CA VAL A 247 -2.39 13.90 24.44
C VAL A 247 -1.43 13.27 23.43
N ALA A 248 -1.89 12.27 22.67
CA ALA A 248 -1.10 11.61 21.63
C ALA A 248 -0.65 12.60 20.55
N HIS A 249 -1.58 13.42 20.03
CA HIS A 249 -1.27 14.45 19.02
C HIS A 249 -0.27 15.49 19.53
N ARG A 250 -0.47 16.03 20.74
CA ARG A 250 0.45 17.02 21.32
C ARG A 250 1.82 16.43 21.56
N GLN A 251 1.90 15.18 22.02
CA GLN A 251 3.18 14.52 22.22
C GLN A 251 3.87 14.21 20.89
N ALA A 252 3.12 13.86 19.84
CA ALA A 252 3.68 13.67 18.50
C ALA A 252 4.32 14.95 17.97
N LEU A 253 3.63 16.08 18.09
CA LEU A 253 4.18 17.40 17.72
C LEU A 253 5.46 17.75 18.49
N LYS A 254 5.47 17.53 19.82
CA LYS A 254 6.67 17.76 20.65
C LYS A 254 7.87 16.89 20.24
N ASN A 255 7.62 15.71 19.68
CA ASN A 255 8.66 14.76 19.27
C ASN A 255 9.00 14.84 17.77
N ASP A 256 8.47 15.85 17.07
CA ASP A 256 8.59 16.01 15.61
C ASP A 256 8.11 14.79 14.81
N LEU A 257 7.09 14.09 15.32
CA LEU A 257 6.44 12.99 14.61
C LEU A 257 5.26 13.47 13.77
N PRO A 258 5.08 12.96 12.54
CA PRO A 258 3.88 13.23 11.77
C PRO A 258 2.63 12.76 12.52
N THR A 259 1.54 13.52 12.40
CA THR A 259 0.30 13.15 13.05
C THR A 259 -0.94 13.49 12.24
N ILE A 260 -1.91 12.58 12.25
CA ILE A 260 -3.13 12.65 11.45
C ILE A 260 -4.35 12.63 12.38
N GLY A 261 -5.10 13.73 12.37
CA GLY A 261 -6.36 13.85 13.10
C GLY A 261 -7.54 13.48 12.21
N CYS A 262 -8.15 12.33 12.47
CA CYS A 262 -9.39 11.93 11.80
C CYS A 262 -10.56 12.61 12.52
N VAL A 263 -11.36 13.44 11.85
CA VAL A 263 -12.44 14.22 12.48
C VAL A 263 -13.83 13.77 12.06
N ALA A 264 -14.81 13.90 12.96
CA ALA A 264 -16.19 13.45 12.79
C ALA A 264 -17.14 14.54 12.24
N HIS A 265 -16.57 15.54 11.56
CA HIS A 265 -17.27 16.70 11.00
C HIS A 265 -16.55 17.15 9.71
N GLY A 266 -17.17 18.05 8.94
CA GLY A 266 -16.51 18.69 7.80
C GLY A 266 -15.27 19.49 8.22
N LEU A 267 -14.37 19.75 7.28
CA LEU A 267 -13.12 20.50 7.54
C LEU A 267 -13.31 22.03 7.60
N ASP A 268 -14.56 22.48 7.66
CA ASP A 268 -14.98 23.88 7.83
C ASP A 268 -15.09 24.33 9.28
N ARG A 269 -15.23 23.38 10.20
CA ARG A 269 -15.32 23.64 11.65
C ARG A 269 -14.43 22.65 12.37
N LEU A 270 -13.90 23.04 13.52
CA LEU A 270 -13.14 22.14 14.36
C LEU A 270 -13.87 21.87 15.67
N TYR A 271 -14.02 20.60 16.01
CA TYR A 271 -14.53 20.17 17.30
C TYR A 271 -13.60 19.12 17.94
N PRO A 272 -13.27 19.28 19.24
CA PRO A 272 -13.63 20.41 20.10
C PRO A 272 -12.82 21.68 19.76
N SER A 273 -13.39 22.85 20.04
CA SER A 273 -12.77 24.16 19.77
C SER A 273 -11.45 24.35 20.53
N ASP A 274 -11.33 23.77 21.72
CA ASP A 274 -10.14 23.86 22.57
C ASP A 274 -8.89 23.26 21.92
N HIS A 275 -9.08 22.42 20.90
CA HIS A 275 -7.99 21.75 20.18
C HIS A 275 -7.59 22.50 18.90
N ALA A 276 -8.13 23.70 18.65
CA ALA A 276 -7.85 24.48 17.45
C ALA A 276 -6.39 24.87 17.26
N ALA A 277 -5.71 25.27 18.34
CA ALA A 277 -4.28 25.59 18.28
C ALA A 277 -3.47 24.35 17.86
N THR A 278 -3.69 23.22 18.54
CA THR A 278 -3.01 21.95 18.22
C THR A 278 -3.31 21.50 16.80
N ALA A 279 -4.57 21.56 16.36
CA ALA A 279 -4.95 21.16 15.00
C ALA A 279 -4.29 22.03 13.92
N LYS A 280 -4.09 23.33 14.20
CA LYS A 280 -3.37 24.22 13.29
C LYS A 280 -1.91 23.80 13.14
N GLU A 281 -1.23 23.51 14.26
CA GLU A 281 0.15 22.98 14.25
C GLU A 281 0.24 21.62 13.54
N MET A 282 -0.76 20.75 13.74
CA MET A 282 -0.83 19.44 13.07
C MET A 282 -0.88 19.56 11.54
N ILE A 283 -1.52 20.59 10.98
CA ILE A 283 -1.64 20.74 9.53
C ILE A 283 -0.28 21.03 8.86
N GLU A 284 0.68 21.62 9.59
CA GLU A 284 1.99 22.00 9.04
C GLU A 284 2.90 20.80 8.77
N LYS A 285 2.85 19.78 9.63
CA LYS A 285 3.70 18.56 9.54
C LYS A 285 2.88 17.26 9.43
N GLY A 286 1.57 17.39 9.33
CA GLY A 286 0.61 16.31 9.45
C GLY A 286 -0.64 16.60 8.62
N ALA A 287 -1.79 16.09 9.06
CA ALA A 287 -3.05 16.34 8.37
C ALA A 287 -4.27 16.23 9.29
N LEU A 288 -5.35 16.88 8.89
CA LEU A 288 -6.70 16.55 9.31
C LEU A 288 -7.41 15.83 8.16
N VAL A 289 -8.10 14.74 8.49
CA VAL A 289 -8.85 13.94 7.51
C VAL A 289 -10.31 13.80 7.90
N SER A 290 -11.20 13.85 6.91
CA SER A 290 -12.64 13.67 7.09
C SER A 290 -13.27 13.00 5.88
N GLU A 291 -14.33 12.24 6.09
CA GLU A 291 -15.19 11.73 5.01
C GLU A 291 -16.43 12.61 4.78
N LEU A 292 -16.61 13.66 5.58
CA LEU A 292 -17.77 14.53 5.56
C LEU A 292 -17.44 15.81 4.79
N THR A 293 -18.37 16.22 3.94
CA THR A 293 -18.28 17.49 3.21
C THR A 293 -18.45 18.67 4.15
N SER A 294 -18.05 19.83 3.66
CA SER A 294 -18.17 21.10 4.36
C SER A 294 -19.64 21.41 4.69
N GLY A 295 -19.90 21.92 5.89
CA GLY A 295 -21.27 22.22 6.34
C GLY A 295 -22.12 21.00 6.71
N SER A 296 -21.54 19.79 6.72
CA SER A 296 -22.23 18.60 7.23
C SER A 296 -22.72 18.80 8.67
N PRO A 297 -23.93 18.36 9.02
CA PRO A 297 -24.47 18.53 10.36
C PRO A 297 -23.64 17.72 11.37
N PHE A 298 -23.52 18.27 12.57
CA PHE A 298 -22.87 17.59 13.66
C PHE A 298 -23.81 16.51 14.21
N ALA A 299 -23.58 15.25 13.83
CA ALA A 299 -24.38 14.11 14.28
C ALA A 299 -23.56 13.24 15.25
N PRO A 300 -24.10 12.86 16.42
CA PRO A 300 -23.41 11.97 17.36
C PRO A 300 -22.96 10.65 16.74
N GLY A 301 -23.71 10.13 15.77
CA GLY A 301 -23.37 8.91 15.02
C GLY A 301 -22.10 9.01 14.18
N ASN A 302 -21.65 10.22 13.83
CA ASN A 302 -20.42 10.42 13.05
C ASN A 302 -19.17 10.08 13.85
N PHE A 303 -19.22 10.18 15.19
CA PHE A 303 -18.06 9.91 16.05
C PHE A 303 -17.66 8.43 16.01
N PRO A 304 -18.57 7.47 16.28
CA PRO A 304 -18.28 6.06 16.06
C PRO A 304 -17.98 5.74 14.59
N ALA A 305 -18.73 6.31 13.65
CA ALA A 305 -18.54 6.03 12.22
C ALA A 305 -17.12 6.35 11.76
N ARG A 306 -16.56 7.48 12.19
CA ARG A 306 -15.20 7.88 11.80
C ARG A 306 -14.11 7.00 12.40
N ASN A 307 -14.35 6.25 13.47
CA ASN A 307 -13.33 5.37 14.07
C ASN A 307 -12.80 4.32 13.07
N ARG A 308 -13.61 3.97 12.07
CA ARG A 308 -13.20 3.12 10.95
C ARG A 308 -12.06 3.71 10.11
N VAL A 309 -12.01 5.03 9.95
CA VAL A 309 -10.92 5.73 9.25
C VAL A 309 -9.65 5.71 10.10
N ILE A 310 -9.77 5.88 11.42
CA ILE A 310 -8.61 5.77 12.34
C ILE A 310 -8.00 4.36 12.25
N ALA A 311 -8.83 3.33 12.40
CA ALA A 311 -8.37 1.94 12.34
C ALA A 311 -7.84 1.58 10.94
N GLY A 312 -8.52 2.02 9.88
CA GLY A 312 -8.17 1.69 8.50
C GLY A 312 -6.89 2.37 8.00
N LEU A 313 -6.52 3.54 8.54
CA LEU A 313 -5.25 4.20 8.20
C LEU A 313 -4.03 3.57 8.89
N SER A 314 -4.22 2.83 9.98
CA SER A 314 -3.12 2.36 10.82
C SER A 314 -2.72 0.91 10.55
N ASP A 315 -1.46 0.59 10.85
CA ASP A 315 -0.96 -0.78 10.89
C ASP A 315 -1.44 -1.50 12.17
N CYS A 316 -1.51 -0.76 13.28
CA CYS A 316 -1.99 -1.25 14.56
C CYS A 316 -2.74 -0.18 15.36
N THR A 317 -3.57 -0.63 16.31
CA THR A 317 -4.35 0.23 17.21
C THR A 317 -3.96 0.00 18.66
N ILE A 318 -3.58 1.06 19.37
CA ILE A 318 -3.18 1.02 20.77
C ILE A 318 -4.23 1.70 21.64
N VAL A 319 -4.74 0.98 22.64
CA VAL A 319 -5.61 1.54 23.68
C VAL A 319 -4.81 1.80 24.96
N VAL A 320 -4.75 3.06 25.37
CA VAL A 320 -4.02 3.45 26.59
C VAL A 320 -4.87 3.20 27.84
N GLU A 321 -6.08 3.77 27.87
CA GLU A 321 -7.04 3.60 28.96
C GLU A 321 -8.45 3.57 28.38
N SER A 322 -9.28 2.64 28.83
CA SER A 322 -10.69 2.57 28.46
C SER A 322 -11.52 1.90 29.55
N GLY A 323 -12.66 2.51 29.88
CA GLY A 323 -13.70 1.83 30.65
C GLY A 323 -14.41 0.74 29.84
N PRO A 324 -15.32 -0.03 30.45
CA PRO A 324 -15.95 -1.21 29.84
C PRO A 324 -16.89 -0.89 28.67
N LYS A 325 -17.36 0.36 28.55
CA LYS A 325 -18.20 0.87 27.45
C LYS A 325 -17.57 2.08 26.75
N GLY A 326 -16.23 2.15 26.75
CA GLY A 326 -15.49 3.25 26.14
C GLY A 326 -15.58 3.23 24.62
N GLY A 327 -15.70 4.40 24.00
CA GLY A 327 -15.75 4.52 22.53
C GLY A 327 -14.48 4.03 21.83
N SER A 328 -13.35 3.96 22.54
CA SER A 328 -12.10 3.35 22.05
C SER A 328 -12.21 1.84 21.82
N LEU A 329 -13.10 1.14 22.54
CA LEU A 329 -13.33 -0.29 22.32
C LEU A 329 -13.99 -0.57 20.96
N ILE A 330 -14.79 0.37 20.47
CA ILE A 330 -15.37 0.31 19.12
C ILE A 330 -14.24 0.34 18.09
N THR A 331 -13.24 1.22 18.27
CA THR A 331 -12.10 1.31 17.36
C THR A 331 -11.28 0.02 17.37
N THR A 332 -11.10 -0.63 18.53
CA THR A 332 -10.38 -1.92 18.58
C THR A 332 -11.12 -3.06 17.92
N ASP A 333 -12.45 -3.13 18.10
CA ASP A 333 -13.26 -4.14 17.43
C ASP A 333 -13.20 -3.95 15.90
N ILE A 334 -13.24 -2.69 15.43
CA ILE A 334 -13.07 -2.39 14.01
C ILE A 334 -11.66 -2.75 13.52
N ALA A 335 -10.61 -2.36 14.24
CA ALA A 335 -9.22 -2.69 13.88
C ALA A 335 -9.02 -4.20 13.76
N SER A 336 -9.51 -4.98 14.73
CA SER A 336 -9.48 -6.44 14.68
C SER A 336 -10.26 -6.99 13.48
N SER A 337 -11.41 -6.41 13.13
CA SER A 337 -12.19 -6.81 11.94
C SER A 337 -11.49 -6.50 10.61
N TYR A 338 -10.48 -5.63 10.60
CA TYR A 338 -9.63 -5.31 9.45
C TYR A 338 -8.30 -6.06 9.46
N ASP A 339 -8.17 -7.10 10.30
CA ASP A 339 -6.93 -7.85 10.50
C ASP A 339 -5.75 -6.93 10.88
N ARG A 340 -6.02 -5.90 11.68
CA ARG A 340 -4.99 -5.01 12.27
C ARG A 340 -4.69 -5.46 13.69
N GLU A 341 -3.41 -5.39 14.03
CA GLU A 341 -2.94 -5.67 15.39
C GLU A 341 -3.55 -4.68 16.39
N VAL A 342 -3.96 -5.19 17.54
CA VAL A 342 -4.49 -4.38 18.64
C VAL A 342 -3.61 -4.58 19.86
N PHE A 343 -3.22 -3.49 20.49
CA PHE A 343 -2.46 -3.49 21.72
C PHE A 343 -3.19 -2.75 22.82
N ALA A 344 -2.99 -3.16 24.07
CA ALA A 344 -3.55 -2.47 25.21
C ALA A 344 -2.57 -2.44 26.38
N PHE A 345 -2.57 -1.33 27.12
CA PHE A 345 -1.88 -1.25 28.40
C PHE A 345 -2.72 -1.93 29.49
N PRO A 346 -2.12 -2.77 30.33
CA PRO A 346 -2.81 -3.34 31.48
C PRO A 346 -2.99 -2.27 32.57
N GLY A 347 -3.96 -2.49 33.46
CA GLY A 347 -4.09 -1.71 34.68
C GLY A 347 -4.65 -2.52 35.83
N ARG A 348 -4.75 -1.93 37.03
CA ARG A 348 -5.22 -2.67 38.21
C ARG A 348 -6.67 -3.14 37.98
N PRO A 349 -7.04 -4.36 38.44
CA PRO A 349 -8.41 -4.85 38.30
C PRO A 349 -9.48 -3.95 38.93
N THR A 350 -9.10 -3.16 39.94
CA THR A 350 -9.99 -2.20 40.62
C THR A 350 -10.14 -0.87 39.89
N ASP A 351 -9.32 -0.59 38.87
CA ASP A 351 -9.35 0.68 38.15
C ASP A 351 -10.40 0.63 37.03
N ALA A 352 -11.50 1.38 37.21
CA ALA A 352 -12.60 1.43 36.24
C ALA A 352 -12.19 1.92 34.83
N ARG A 353 -11.05 2.64 34.71
CA ARG A 353 -10.49 3.11 33.44
C ARG A 353 -9.59 2.09 32.74
N SER A 354 -9.29 0.98 33.40
CA SER A 354 -8.45 -0.10 32.87
C SER A 354 -9.26 -1.36 32.56
N GLU A 355 -10.49 -1.46 33.07
CA GLU A 355 -11.38 -2.61 32.87
C GLU A 355 -11.56 -2.99 31.38
N GLY A 356 -11.71 -2.00 30.50
CA GLY A 356 -11.83 -2.23 29.06
C GLY A 356 -10.56 -2.80 28.44
N CYS A 357 -9.40 -2.21 28.77
CA CYS A 357 -8.10 -2.71 28.30
C CYS A 357 -7.82 -4.13 28.80
N ASN A 358 -8.03 -4.37 30.09
CA ASN A 358 -7.85 -5.68 30.71
C ASN A 358 -8.76 -6.74 30.09
N ARG A 359 -10.01 -6.37 29.75
CA ARG A 359 -10.95 -7.28 29.06
C ARG A 359 -10.49 -7.62 27.65
N LEU A 360 -9.97 -6.66 26.88
CA LEU A 360 -9.41 -6.92 25.56
C LEU A 360 -8.24 -7.91 25.63
N ILE A 361 -7.35 -7.73 26.60
CA ILE A 361 -6.22 -8.63 26.85
C ILE A 361 -6.73 -10.02 27.25
N GLN A 362 -7.65 -10.10 28.21
CA GLN A 362 -8.23 -11.36 28.69
C GLN A 362 -8.92 -12.17 27.59
N GLN A 363 -9.53 -11.49 26.62
CA GLN A 363 -10.22 -12.10 25.48
C GLN A 363 -9.30 -12.42 24.30
N ASN A 364 -7.98 -12.21 24.44
CA ASN A 364 -6.99 -12.31 23.35
C ASN A 364 -7.34 -11.43 22.13
N LYS A 365 -8.08 -10.34 22.34
CA LYS A 365 -8.37 -9.34 21.31
C LYS A 365 -7.27 -8.30 21.18
N ALA A 366 -6.46 -8.13 22.23
CA ALA A 366 -5.33 -7.22 22.22
C ALA A 366 -4.11 -7.89 22.86
N ALA A 367 -2.94 -7.70 22.28
CA ALA A 367 -1.69 -8.06 22.91
C ALA A 367 -1.36 -7.03 24.02
N LEU A 368 -0.90 -7.54 25.16
CA LEU A 368 -0.46 -6.71 26.28
C LEU A 368 0.85 -6.03 25.91
N ILE A 369 0.91 -4.71 26.12
CA ILE A 369 2.15 -3.93 26.02
C ILE A 369 2.41 -3.15 27.30
N THR A 370 3.68 -2.90 27.57
CA THR A 370 4.16 -2.09 28.69
C THR A 370 4.96 -0.88 28.23
N SER A 371 5.40 -0.87 26.97
CA SER A 371 6.18 0.21 26.37
C SER A 371 6.03 0.27 24.85
N ALA A 372 6.55 1.34 24.23
CA ALA A 372 6.67 1.42 22.77
C ALA A 372 7.59 0.33 22.19
N GLN A 373 8.58 -0.14 22.96
CA GLN A 373 9.50 -1.18 22.49
C GLN A 373 8.77 -2.51 22.23
N ASP A 374 7.75 -2.82 23.02
CA ASP A 374 6.92 -4.00 22.81
C ASP A 374 6.20 -3.91 21.46
N VAL A 375 5.61 -2.75 21.14
CA VAL A 375 4.96 -2.49 19.84
C VAL A 375 5.95 -2.66 18.70
N ILE A 376 7.12 -2.02 18.79
CA ILE A 376 8.15 -2.09 17.75
C ILE A 376 8.64 -3.52 17.53
N THR A 377 8.72 -4.31 18.61
CA THR A 377 9.16 -5.72 18.54
C THR A 377 8.08 -6.62 17.95
N LEU A 378 6.83 -6.51 18.44
CA LEU A 378 5.69 -7.30 17.98
C LEU A 378 5.33 -7.01 16.52
N MET A 379 5.48 -5.75 16.09
CA MET A 379 5.27 -5.35 14.69
C MET A 379 6.49 -5.59 13.79
N GLU A 380 7.59 -6.10 14.34
CA GLU A 380 8.87 -6.30 13.63
C GLU A 380 9.44 -5.03 12.96
N TRP A 381 9.24 -3.87 13.58
CA TRP A 381 9.69 -2.56 13.05
C TRP A 381 11.13 -2.20 13.40
N LEU A 382 11.84 -3.10 14.10
CA LEU A 382 13.27 -2.93 14.29
C LEU A 382 13.96 -2.90 12.93
N PRO A 383 14.89 -1.97 12.69
CA PRO A 383 15.68 -1.98 11.47
C PRO A 383 16.40 -3.31 11.40
N LYS A 384 16.00 -4.14 10.42
CA LYS A 384 16.71 -5.38 10.11
C LYS A 384 18.16 -4.97 9.87
N LYS A 385 19.07 -5.28 10.80
CA LYS A 385 20.50 -5.11 10.59
C LYS A 385 20.74 -5.75 9.24
N LYS A 386 21.06 -4.94 8.21
CA LYS A 386 21.52 -5.47 6.94
C LYS A 386 22.68 -6.35 7.35
N LYS A 387 22.50 -7.67 7.32
CA LYS A 387 23.65 -8.57 7.37
C LYS A 387 24.54 -7.98 6.27
N ALA A 388 25.73 -7.51 6.65
CA ALA A 388 26.71 -7.07 5.68
C ALA A 388 26.67 -8.15 4.59
N PRO A 389 26.59 -7.79 3.30
CA PRO A 389 26.59 -8.80 2.25
C PRO A 389 27.78 -9.68 2.58
N VAL A 390 27.49 -10.88 3.08
CA VAL A 390 28.52 -11.88 3.27
C VAL A 390 28.81 -12.18 1.82
N GLN A 391 29.81 -11.49 1.28
CA GLN A 391 30.41 -11.87 0.03
C GLN A 391 30.72 -13.34 0.26
N ALA A 392 29.92 -14.21 -0.36
CA ALA A 392 30.23 -15.62 -0.40
C ALA A 392 31.67 -15.62 -0.89
N ALA A 393 32.60 -16.00 -0.02
CA ALA A 393 34.00 -16.05 -0.39
C ALA A 393 34.01 -16.91 -1.65
N LEU A 394 34.37 -16.30 -2.78
CA LEU A 394 34.32 -16.91 -4.11
C LEU A 394 35.35 -18.03 -4.27
N PHE A 395 35.96 -18.45 -3.16
CA PHE A 395 36.89 -19.54 -3.03
C PHE A 395 36.36 -20.43 -1.92
N THR A 396 35.48 -21.37 -2.28
CA THR A 396 35.34 -22.59 -1.51
C THR A 396 36.69 -23.28 -1.59
N GLU A 397 37.45 -23.32 -0.50
CA GLU A 397 38.63 -24.18 -0.42
C GLU A 397 38.13 -25.61 -0.55
N LEU A 398 38.26 -26.17 -1.76
CA LEU A 398 37.84 -27.53 -2.04
C LEU A 398 38.73 -28.47 -1.23
N LEU A 399 38.10 -29.43 -0.56
CA LEU A 399 38.85 -30.53 0.03
C LEU A 399 39.59 -31.30 -1.08
N PRO A 400 40.73 -31.96 -0.81
CA PRO A 400 41.49 -32.69 -1.82
C PRO A 400 40.63 -33.68 -2.63
N ASP A 401 39.65 -34.31 -1.96
CA ASP A 401 38.74 -35.26 -2.60
C ASP A 401 37.72 -34.55 -3.53
N GLU A 402 37.24 -33.36 -3.16
CA GLU A 402 36.33 -32.55 -3.97
C GLU A 402 37.06 -31.98 -5.19
N GLN A 403 38.29 -31.51 -5.01
CA GLN A 403 39.15 -31.01 -6.09
C GLN A 403 39.39 -32.10 -7.15
N THR A 404 39.64 -33.33 -6.72
CA THR A 404 39.84 -34.48 -7.63
C THR A 404 38.61 -34.72 -8.52
N LEU A 405 37.39 -34.65 -7.97
CA LEU A 405 36.16 -34.79 -8.75
C LEU A 405 35.94 -33.59 -9.68
N VAL A 406 36.22 -32.38 -9.22
CA VAL A 406 36.15 -31.16 -10.04
C VAL A 406 37.09 -31.25 -11.23
N ASP A 407 38.30 -31.77 -11.05
CA ASP A 407 39.28 -31.91 -12.14
C ASP A 407 38.84 -32.96 -13.17
N ILE A 408 38.25 -34.08 -12.73
CA ILE A 408 37.66 -35.07 -13.63
C ILE A 408 36.50 -34.47 -14.44
N ILE A 409 35.59 -33.74 -13.79
CA ILE A 409 34.45 -33.10 -14.48
C ILE A 409 34.94 -32.01 -15.45
N LYS A 410 35.95 -31.21 -15.06
CA LYS A 410 36.53 -30.16 -15.93
C LYS A 410 37.18 -30.74 -17.17
N ALA A 411 37.91 -31.86 -17.05
CA ALA A 411 38.56 -32.50 -18.18
C ALA A 411 37.58 -32.97 -19.27
N GLN A 412 36.33 -33.27 -18.88
CA GLN A 412 35.30 -33.83 -19.78
C GLN A 412 34.17 -32.84 -20.11
N GLY A 413 34.13 -31.69 -19.46
CA GLY A 413 33.06 -30.70 -19.55
C GLY A 413 31.81 -31.09 -18.76
N SER A 414 31.40 -32.36 -18.78
CA SER A 414 30.41 -32.97 -17.89
C SER A 414 30.65 -34.47 -17.75
N ALA A 415 30.28 -35.06 -16.62
CA ALA A 415 30.52 -36.48 -16.34
C ALA A 415 29.33 -37.15 -15.65
N HIS A 416 29.10 -38.44 -15.96
CA HIS A 416 28.09 -39.27 -15.27
C HIS A 416 28.64 -39.74 -13.92
N ILE A 417 27.77 -39.94 -12.92
CA ILE A 417 28.18 -40.43 -11.59
C ILE A 417 28.99 -41.74 -11.66
N ASP A 418 28.63 -42.66 -12.56
CA ASP A 418 29.34 -43.94 -12.70
C ASP A 418 30.76 -43.75 -13.26
N GLU A 419 30.96 -42.80 -14.18
CA GLU A 419 32.28 -42.46 -14.72
C GLU A 419 33.16 -41.81 -13.66
N LEU A 420 32.57 -40.95 -12.82
CA LEU A 420 33.25 -40.37 -11.66
C LEU A 420 33.70 -41.47 -10.67
N CYS A 421 32.88 -42.49 -10.43
CA CYS A 421 33.26 -43.63 -9.59
C CYS A 421 34.43 -44.42 -10.19
N VAL A 422 34.40 -44.70 -11.50
CA VAL A 422 35.46 -45.46 -12.19
C VAL A 422 36.79 -44.70 -12.19
N ARG A 423 36.77 -43.38 -12.47
CA ARG A 423 38.00 -42.57 -12.57
C ARG A 423 38.58 -42.20 -11.22
N SER A 424 37.75 -41.99 -10.21
CA SER A 424 38.20 -41.72 -8.83
C SER A 424 38.56 -42.99 -8.05
N GLN A 425 38.16 -44.18 -8.53
CA GLN A 425 38.28 -45.44 -7.81
C GLN A 425 37.57 -45.43 -6.44
N TRP A 426 36.51 -44.62 -6.30
CA TRP A 426 35.74 -44.49 -5.06
C TRP A 426 34.38 -45.16 -5.15
N ALA A 427 33.89 -45.61 -4.00
CA ALA A 427 32.54 -46.15 -3.88
C ALA A 427 31.49 -45.08 -4.17
N GLN A 428 30.39 -45.48 -4.81
CA GLN A 428 29.32 -44.58 -5.25
C GLN A 428 28.73 -43.74 -4.10
N GLY A 429 28.65 -44.29 -2.89
CA GLY A 429 28.18 -43.55 -1.71
C GLY A 429 29.09 -42.36 -1.34
N LYS A 430 30.42 -42.52 -1.46
CA LYS A 430 31.39 -41.44 -1.21
C LYS A 430 31.28 -40.36 -2.28
N VAL A 431 31.22 -40.76 -3.55
CA VAL A 431 31.10 -39.84 -4.69
C VAL A 431 29.78 -39.05 -4.62
N ALA A 432 28.66 -39.71 -4.31
CA ALA A 432 27.36 -39.05 -4.18
C ALA A 432 27.34 -38.01 -3.04
N GLY A 433 27.97 -38.32 -1.89
CA GLY A 433 28.08 -37.39 -0.77
C GLY A 433 28.90 -36.16 -1.10
N LEU A 434 30.04 -36.34 -1.78
CA LEU A 434 30.90 -35.23 -2.22
C LEU A 434 30.21 -34.37 -3.29
N LEU A 435 29.53 -34.98 -4.27
CA LEU A 435 28.78 -34.25 -5.29
C LEU A 435 27.64 -33.40 -4.68
N LEU A 436 26.93 -33.93 -3.68
CA LEU A 436 25.88 -33.19 -2.98
C LEU A 436 26.45 -31.97 -2.24
N ASN A 437 27.57 -32.13 -1.53
CA ASN A 437 28.22 -31.03 -0.84
C ASN A 437 28.72 -29.95 -1.81
N MET A 438 29.35 -30.36 -2.92
CA MET A 438 29.78 -29.44 -3.97
C MET A 438 28.61 -28.74 -4.67
N GLU A 439 27.46 -29.40 -4.81
CA GLU A 439 26.24 -28.78 -5.35
C GLU A 439 25.65 -27.74 -4.38
N PHE A 440 25.59 -28.04 -3.08
CA PHE A 440 25.17 -27.07 -2.06
C PHE A 440 26.11 -25.87 -1.97
N ASN A 441 27.41 -26.09 -2.15
CA ASN A 441 28.42 -25.03 -2.18
C ASN A 441 28.45 -24.28 -3.53
N GLY A 442 27.61 -24.66 -4.50
CA GLY A 442 27.52 -24.00 -5.80
C GLY A 442 28.73 -24.22 -6.71
N VAL A 443 29.57 -25.21 -6.43
CA VAL A 443 30.78 -25.55 -7.21
C VAL A 443 30.41 -26.32 -8.48
N ILE A 444 29.39 -27.18 -8.39
CA ILE A 444 28.88 -27.98 -9.51
C ILE A 444 27.36 -27.84 -9.64
N ARG A 445 26.83 -28.19 -10.80
CA ARG A 445 25.39 -28.32 -11.09
C ARG A 445 25.04 -29.72 -11.58
N SER A 446 23.90 -30.22 -11.12
CA SER A 446 23.30 -31.44 -11.63
C SER A 446 22.52 -31.19 -12.94
N LEU A 447 22.72 -32.07 -13.92
CA LEU A 447 22.05 -32.10 -15.21
C LEU A 447 21.15 -33.35 -15.29
N PRO A 448 20.12 -33.33 -16.15
CA PRO A 448 19.26 -34.51 -16.36
C PRO A 448 20.08 -35.77 -16.71
N GLY A 449 19.71 -36.90 -16.11
CA GLY A 449 20.38 -38.18 -16.34
C GLY A 449 21.61 -38.43 -15.45
N LYS A 450 21.65 -37.89 -14.22
CA LYS A 450 22.76 -38.07 -13.24
C LYS A 450 24.13 -37.61 -13.78
N MET A 451 24.11 -36.56 -14.59
CA MET A 451 25.28 -35.91 -15.14
C MET A 451 25.62 -34.69 -14.30
N TYR A 452 26.90 -34.40 -14.10
CA TYR A 452 27.37 -33.28 -13.31
C TYR A 452 28.32 -32.41 -14.13
N GLN A 453 28.26 -31.10 -13.92
CA GLN A 453 29.10 -30.11 -14.58
C GLN A 453 29.55 -29.04 -13.57
N VAL A 454 30.79 -28.55 -13.70
CA VAL A 454 31.29 -27.43 -12.88
C VAL A 454 30.61 -26.13 -13.31
N ASN A 455 30.24 -25.29 -12.33
CA ASN A 455 29.56 -24.00 -12.58
C ASN A 455 30.43 -22.94 -13.25
#